data_AF-A0A9E0PDS8-F1
#
_entry.id   AF-A0A9E0PDS8-F1
#
_cell.length_a   1.000
_cell.length_b   1.000
_cell.length_c   1.000
_cell.angle_alpha   90.00
_cell.angle_beta   90.00
_cell.angle_gamma   90.00
#
_symmetry.space_group_name_H-M   'P 1'
#
loop_
_entity.id
_entity.type
_entity.pdbx_description
1 polymer ?
#
loop_
_entity_poly.entity_id
_entity_poly.type
_entity_poly.pdbx_seq_one_letter_code
_entity_poly.pdbx_strand_id
1 'polypeptide(L)'
;MGDDEGGYDVDDWGRLAAFTRGVATLEDVRARAAIFALADTQNARMLEMPLPQPLIWWSEDGEQAAIAVQAEVHDTQDGETMEVLGLVFPDGGGGVALLDDVDLVDDTDPTWRQLVTGAVGDETGEES
;
A
#
# COMPACT_ATOMS: atom_id res chain seq x y z
N MET A 1 -5.38 0.88 30.81
CA MET A 1 -4.06 0.57 30.24
C MET A 1 -4.17 0.94 28.79
N GLY A 2 -3.50 2.02 28.37
CA GLY A 2 -3.19 2.27 26.95
C GLY A 2 -2.05 1.33 26.55
N ASP A 3 -1.76 1.10 25.28
CA ASP A 3 -2.08 1.87 24.09
C ASP A 3 -2.29 0.84 22.97
N ASP A 4 -3.51 0.78 22.42
CA ASP A 4 -3.79 0.01 21.21
C ASP A 4 -3.30 0.88 20.04
N GLU A 5 -1.98 0.99 19.93
CA GLU A 5 -1.29 1.67 18.82
C GLU A 5 -0.72 0.59 17.87
N GLY A 6 -1.41 -0.56 17.76
CA GLY A 6 -0.92 -1.77 17.13
C GLY A 6 -1.74 -2.15 15.91
N GLY A 7 -1.15 -1.98 14.72
CA GLY A 7 -1.57 -2.61 13.47
C GLY A 7 -2.91 -2.14 12.86
N TYR A 8 -2.97 -2.08 11.54
CA TYR A 8 -4.23 -2.07 10.82
C TYR A 8 -4.75 -3.52 10.73
N ASP A 9 -5.69 -3.88 11.59
CA ASP A 9 -6.44 -5.14 11.48
C ASP A 9 -7.31 -5.19 10.22
N VAL A 10 -7.63 -6.39 9.75
CA VAL A 10 -8.49 -6.67 8.57
C VAL A 10 -9.81 -5.87 8.51
N ASP A 11 -10.30 -5.37 9.66
CA ASP A 11 -11.51 -4.55 9.77
C ASP A 11 -11.28 -3.02 9.81
N ASP A 12 -10.06 -2.53 10.11
CA ASP A 12 -9.80 -1.07 10.29
C ASP A 12 -9.33 -0.38 9.00
N TRP A 13 -8.90 -1.15 8.01
CA TRP A 13 -8.45 -0.69 6.70
C TRP A 13 -9.42 0.22 5.95
N GLY A 14 -10.73 -0.03 6.08
CA GLY A 14 -11.75 0.82 5.45
C GLY A 14 -11.75 2.27 5.95
N ARG A 15 -11.04 2.57 7.04
CA ARG A 15 -10.83 3.92 7.55
C ARG A 15 -9.61 4.62 6.96
N LEU A 16 -8.74 3.91 6.23
CA LEU A 16 -7.60 4.53 5.58
C LEU A 16 -8.06 5.57 4.57
N ALA A 17 -7.50 6.77 4.71
CA ALA A 17 -7.75 7.84 3.77
C ALA A 17 -6.95 7.58 2.49
N ALA A 18 -7.62 7.01 1.49
CA ALA A 18 -7.03 6.87 0.17
C ALA A 18 -6.75 8.25 -0.47
N PHE A 19 -5.55 8.40 -1.02
CA PHE A 19 -5.14 9.59 -1.74
C PHE A 19 -5.63 9.54 -3.19
N THR A 20 -6.78 10.15 -3.43
CA THR A 20 -7.46 10.20 -4.75
C THR A 20 -7.62 11.64 -5.28
N ARG A 21 -6.91 12.61 -4.68
CA ARG A 21 -7.07 14.05 -4.98
C ARG A 21 -6.08 14.61 -6.00
N GLY A 22 -5.01 13.89 -6.30
CA GLY A 22 -3.93 14.37 -7.17
C GLY A 22 -2.84 13.33 -7.36
N VAL A 23 -1.80 13.75 -8.08
CA VAL A 23 -0.46 13.17 -7.93
C VAL A 23 0.10 13.66 -6.61
N ALA A 24 0.61 12.74 -5.80
CA ALA A 24 1.17 13.08 -4.51
C ALA A 24 2.45 13.91 -4.65
N THR A 25 2.57 14.89 -3.76
CA THR A 25 3.77 15.71 -3.64
C THR A 25 4.57 15.34 -2.40
N LEU A 26 5.82 15.79 -2.33
CA LEU A 26 6.66 15.58 -1.15
C LEU A 26 6.02 16.13 0.15
N GLU A 27 5.22 17.19 0.06
CA GLU A 27 4.49 17.73 1.20
C GLU A 27 3.39 16.77 1.67
N ASP A 28 2.71 16.09 0.75
CA ASP A 28 1.67 15.11 1.08
C ASP A 28 2.26 13.90 1.80
N VAL A 29 3.43 13.42 1.36
CA VAL A 29 4.17 12.35 2.04
C VAL A 29 4.61 12.79 3.44
N ARG A 30 5.14 14.01 3.57
CA ARG A 30 5.52 14.58 4.88
C ARG A 30 4.33 14.73 5.82
N ALA A 31 3.15 15.03 5.28
CA ALA A 31 1.89 15.13 6.01
C ALA A 31 1.25 13.76 6.29
N ARG A 32 1.87 12.64 5.87
CA ARG A 32 1.30 11.29 5.93
C ARG A 32 -0.04 11.15 5.20
N ALA A 33 -0.28 12.01 4.21
CA ALA A 33 -1.45 11.94 3.34
C ALA A 33 -1.21 11.02 2.14
N ALA A 34 0.06 10.83 1.74
CA ALA A 34 0.48 9.97 0.65
C ALA A 34 1.63 9.07 1.10
N ILE A 35 1.81 7.93 0.43
CA ILE A 35 2.87 6.96 0.72
C ILE A 35 4.16 7.35 0.02
N PHE A 36 4.07 7.78 -1.23
CA PHE A 36 5.23 8.15 -2.02
C PHE A 36 4.99 9.43 -2.84
N ALA A 37 6.09 10.04 -3.29
CA ALA A 37 6.06 11.17 -4.23
C ALA A 37 7.21 11.02 -5.23
N LEU A 38 6.89 10.64 -6.48
CA LEU A 38 7.88 10.45 -7.53
C LEU A 38 8.16 11.75 -8.28
N ALA A 39 9.10 12.55 -7.75
CA ALA A 39 9.46 13.85 -8.33
C ALA A 39 10.28 13.77 -9.63
N ASP A 40 10.90 12.64 -9.95
CA ASP A 40 11.77 12.47 -11.14
C ASP A 40 11.04 11.90 -12.38
N THR A 41 9.73 11.70 -12.28
CA THR A 41 8.92 11.11 -13.35
C THR A 41 8.19 12.18 -14.17
N GLN A 42 7.75 11.82 -15.38
CA GLN A 42 7.02 12.72 -16.28
C GLN A 42 5.57 12.29 -16.43
N ASN A 43 4.70 13.25 -16.82
CA ASN A 43 3.26 13.01 -17.09
C ASN A 43 2.54 12.24 -15.98
N ALA A 44 2.94 12.47 -14.73
CA ALA A 44 2.30 11.87 -13.57
C ALA A 44 0.80 12.16 -13.60
N ARG A 45 0.00 11.10 -13.51
CA ARG A 45 -1.47 11.17 -13.52
C ARG A 45 -2.02 10.14 -12.55
N MET A 46 -3.17 10.43 -11.97
CA MET A 46 -3.85 9.45 -11.13
C MET A 46 -4.35 8.27 -11.98
N LEU A 47 -4.24 7.06 -11.41
CA LEU A 47 -4.88 5.88 -11.96
C LEU A 47 -6.32 5.82 -11.42
N GLU A 48 -7.31 5.80 -12.31
CA GLU A 48 -8.72 5.67 -11.92
C GLU A 48 -9.03 4.24 -11.49
N MET A 49 -8.88 3.96 -10.19
CA MET A 49 -9.17 2.67 -9.58
C MET A 49 -9.96 2.83 -8.27
N PRO A 50 -10.73 1.81 -7.84
CA PRO A 50 -11.36 1.84 -6.51
C PRO A 50 -10.25 1.86 -5.45
N LEU A 51 -10.28 2.82 -4.53
CA LEU A 51 -9.37 2.87 -3.38
C LEU A 51 -10.17 3.18 -2.11
N PRO A 52 -9.79 2.63 -0.95
CA PRO A 52 -8.69 1.69 -0.73
C PRO A 52 -8.97 0.30 -1.36
N GLN A 53 -7.94 -0.34 -1.93
CA GLN A 53 -8.04 -1.65 -2.57
C GLN A 53 -7.10 -2.67 -1.92
N PRO A 54 -7.62 -3.77 -1.35
CA PRO A 54 -6.78 -4.86 -0.86
C PRO A 54 -6.06 -5.55 -2.01
N LEU A 55 -4.82 -5.95 -1.76
CA LEU A 55 -3.99 -6.66 -2.73
C LEU A 55 -2.94 -7.55 -2.07
N ILE A 56 -2.44 -8.52 -2.82
CA ILE A 56 -1.29 -9.35 -2.46
C ILE A 56 -0.12 -8.88 -3.32
N TRP A 57 0.94 -8.40 -2.69
CA TRP A 57 2.17 -7.99 -3.36
C TRP A 57 3.18 -9.12 -3.33
N TRP A 58 3.75 -9.44 -4.50
CA TRP A 58 4.82 -10.41 -4.64
C TRP A 58 6.15 -9.68 -4.79
N SER A 59 6.98 -9.76 -3.75
CA SER A 59 8.33 -9.17 -3.73
C SER A 59 9.41 -10.25 -3.67
N GLU A 60 10.68 -9.85 -3.72
CA GLU A 60 11.82 -10.77 -3.59
C GLU A 60 11.84 -11.50 -2.24
N ASP A 61 11.22 -10.91 -1.21
CA ASP A 61 11.09 -11.48 0.13
C ASP A 61 9.90 -12.45 0.27
N GLY A 62 9.00 -12.48 -0.73
CA GLY A 62 7.81 -13.33 -0.76
C GLY A 62 6.51 -12.57 -1.01
N GLU A 63 5.39 -13.25 -0.79
CA GLU A 63 4.04 -12.69 -0.86
C GLU A 63 3.66 -11.98 0.44
N GLN A 64 3.12 -10.78 0.32
CA GLN A 64 2.72 -9.96 1.46
C GLN A 64 1.37 -9.30 1.18
N ALA A 65 0.49 -9.28 2.18
CA ALA A 65 -0.76 -8.55 2.09
C ALA A 65 -0.52 -7.06 2.29
N ALA A 66 -1.12 -6.25 1.43
CA ALA A 66 -1.10 -4.81 1.56
C ALA A 66 -2.39 -4.19 1.03
N ILE A 67 -2.53 -2.89 1.22
CA ILE A 67 -3.66 -2.13 0.70
C ILE A 67 -3.13 -0.96 -0.11
N ALA A 68 -3.55 -0.89 -1.37
CA ALA A 68 -3.35 0.30 -2.17
C ALA A 68 -4.24 1.42 -1.63
N VAL A 69 -3.59 2.52 -1.23
CA VAL A 69 -4.25 3.78 -0.83
C VAL A 69 -3.94 4.90 -1.79
N GLN A 70 -2.99 4.70 -2.69
CA GLN A 70 -2.55 5.67 -3.69
C GLN A 70 -2.25 4.91 -4.98
N ALA A 71 -2.67 5.46 -6.11
CA ALA A 71 -2.45 4.83 -7.41
C ALA A 71 -2.17 5.90 -8.46
N GLU A 72 -0.98 5.85 -9.03
CA GLU A 72 -0.48 6.86 -9.95
C GLU A 72 0.24 6.21 -11.12
N VAL A 73 0.15 6.85 -12.27
CA VAL A 73 0.81 6.44 -13.49
C VAL A 73 1.86 7.46 -13.83
N HIS A 74 3.07 6.98 -14.09
CA HIS A 74 4.26 7.79 -14.30
C HIS A 74 4.97 7.36 -15.57
N ASP A 75 5.32 8.30 -16.43
CA ASP A 75 6.13 8.00 -17.61
C ASP A 75 7.63 8.19 -17.24
N THR A 76 8.45 7.17 -17.55
CA THR A 76 9.91 7.23 -17.39
C THR A 76 10.51 8.21 -18.40
N GLN A 77 11.79 8.56 -18.19
CA GLN A 77 12.53 9.34 -19.18
C GLN A 77 12.68 8.62 -20.54
N ASP A 78 12.56 7.29 -20.57
CA ASP A 78 12.58 6.49 -21.81
C ASP A 78 11.21 6.48 -22.52
N GLY A 79 10.17 7.01 -21.87
CA GLY A 79 8.80 7.04 -22.40
C GLY A 79 7.99 5.77 -22.06
N GLU A 80 8.46 4.97 -21.12
CA GLU A 80 7.72 3.80 -20.61
C GLU A 80 6.73 4.25 -19.52
N THR A 81 5.47 3.83 -19.65
CA THR A 81 4.44 4.10 -18.65
C THR A 81 4.52 3.06 -17.54
N MET A 82 4.70 3.50 -16.30
CA MET A 82 4.72 2.68 -15.09
C MET A 82 3.51 3.01 -14.22
N GLU A 83 2.80 1.98 -13.78
CA GLU A 83 1.67 2.09 -12.86
C GLU A 83 2.17 1.77 -11.46
N VAL A 84 2.24 2.79 -10.61
CA VAL A 84 2.84 2.73 -9.29
C VAL A 84 1.75 2.87 -8.23
N LEU A 85 1.74 1.96 -7.28
CA LEU A 85 0.81 1.92 -6.17
C LEU A 85 1.53 2.22 -4.87
N GLY A 86 0.92 3.09 -4.06
CA GLY A 86 1.31 3.35 -2.69
C GLY A 86 0.54 2.41 -1.78
N LEU A 87 1.28 1.54 -1.13
CA LEU A 87 0.77 0.47 -0.30
C LEU A 87 0.91 0.80 1.18
N VAL A 88 -0.06 0.37 1.97
CA VAL A 88 0.05 0.31 3.44
C VAL A 88 0.01 -1.15 3.87
N PHE A 89 0.98 -1.54 4.69
CA PHE A 89 1.09 -2.85 5.30
C PHE A 89 0.32 -2.92 6.62
N PRO A 90 -0.11 -4.12 7.04
CA PRO A 90 -0.85 -4.32 8.29
C PRO A 90 -0.11 -3.85 9.52
N ASP A 91 1.21 -3.99 9.52
CA ASP A 91 2.14 -3.47 10.54
C ASP A 91 2.11 -1.92 10.68
N GLY A 92 1.46 -1.23 9.75
CA GLY A 92 1.45 0.23 9.67
C GLY A 92 2.61 0.81 8.83
N GLY A 93 3.49 -0.07 8.32
CA GLY A 93 4.50 0.27 7.33
C GLY A 93 3.91 0.73 5.99
N GLY A 94 4.68 1.51 5.23
CA GLY A 94 4.32 1.94 3.88
C GLY A 94 5.25 1.34 2.83
N GLY A 95 4.71 0.96 1.68
CA GLY A 95 5.45 0.36 0.56
C GLY A 95 5.08 0.98 -0.78
N VAL A 96 5.91 0.73 -1.78
CA VAL A 96 5.65 1.15 -3.17
C VAL A 96 5.81 -0.07 -4.06
N ALA A 97 4.78 -0.39 -4.83
CA ALA A 97 4.77 -1.53 -5.74
C ALA A 97 4.26 -1.12 -7.12
N LEU A 98 4.57 -1.93 -8.13
CA LEU A 98 3.98 -1.79 -9.45
C LEU A 98 2.66 -2.55 -9.51
N LEU A 99 1.70 -2.05 -10.30
CA LEU A 99 0.42 -2.74 -10.50
C LEU A 99 0.61 -4.15 -11.10
N ASP A 100 1.67 -4.38 -11.87
CA ASP A 100 2.00 -5.68 -12.48
C ASP A 100 2.51 -6.71 -11.46
N ASP A 101 3.10 -6.27 -10.35
CA ASP A 101 3.65 -7.13 -9.29
C ASP A 101 2.63 -7.46 -8.18
N VAL A 102 1.39 -6.97 -8.30
CA VAL A 102 0.35 -7.15 -7.30
C VAL A 102 -0.87 -7.86 -7.87
N ASP A 103 -1.55 -8.63 -7.03
CA ASP A 103 -2.86 -9.21 -7.32
C ASP A 103 -3.92 -8.49 -6.50
N LEU A 104 -4.89 -7.85 -7.17
CA LEU A 104 -5.98 -7.15 -6.50
C LEU A 104 -6.99 -8.15 -5.97
N VAL A 105 -7.20 -8.16 -4.66
CA VAL A 105 -8.09 -9.09 -3.97
C VAL A 105 -9.17 -8.34 -3.18
N ASP A 106 -10.15 -9.08 -2.69
CA ASP A 106 -11.18 -8.55 -1.80
C ASP A 106 -10.77 -8.71 -0.34
N ASP A 107 -11.28 -7.86 0.57
CA ASP A 107 -11.00 -8.00 2.01
C ASP A 107 -11.51 -9.32 2.58
N THR A 108 -12.40 -10.00 1.86
CA THR A 108 -12.90 -11.34 2.19
C THR A 108 -11.99 -12.49 1.79
N ASP A 109 -10.91 -12.22 1.06
CA ASP A 109 -10.00 -13.24 0.56
C ASP A 109 -9.26 -13.98 1.71
N PRO A 110 -9.32 -15.32 1.76
CA PRO A 110 -8.71 -16.09 2.84
C PRO A 110 -7.18 -16.10 2.80
N THR A 111 -6.55 -15.88 1.64
CA THR A 111 -5.09 -15.80 1.51
C THR A 111 -4.62 -14.45 2.04
N TRP A 112 -5.25 -13.36 1.59
CA TRP A 112 -4.94 -12.03 2.07
C TRP A 112 -5.10 -11.91 3.60
N ARG A 113 -6.19 -12.43 4.16
CA ARG A 113 -6.42 -12.43 5.61
C ARG A 113 -5.37 -13.21 6.39
N GLN A 114 -4.90 -14.33 5.85
CA GLN A 114 -3.83 -15.11 6.47
C GLN A 114 -2.51 -14.33 6.48
N LEU A 115 -2.17 -13.66 5.37
CA LEU A 115 -0.98 -12.83 5.28
C LEU A 115 -1.04 -11.64 6.24
N VAL A 116 -2.20 -10.96 6.34
CA VAL A 116 -2.41 -9.89 7.33
C VAL A 116 -2.23 -10.39 8.76
N THR A 117 -2.89 -11.50 9.09
CA THR A 117 -2.80 -12.10 10.43
C THR A 117 -1.38 -12.55 10.74
N GLY A 118 -0.65 -13.07 9.74
CA GLY A 118 0.76 -13.43 9.86
C GLY A 118 1.62 -12.23 10.19
N ALA A 119 1.45 -11.11 9.47
CA ALA A 119 2.23 -9.90 9.67
C ALA A 119 1.98 -9.24 11.05
N VAL A 120 0.72 -9.13 11.49
CA VAL A 120 0.39 -8.58 12.83
C VAL A 120 0.77 -9.58 13.94
N GLY A 121 0.71 -10.88 13.65
CA GLY A 121 1.00 -11.95 14.60
C GLY A 121 2.50 -12.15 14.88
N ASP A 122 3.36 -11.90 13.89
CA ASP A 122 4.82 -12.10 13.99
C ASP A 122 5.48 -11.12 14.97
N GLU A 123 4.90 -9.93 15.18
CA GLU A 123 5.36 -8.95 16.17
C GLU A 123 5.18 -9.41 17.63
N THR A 124 4.43 -10.51 17.84
CA THR A 124 4.21 -11.12 19.16
C THR A 124 5.02 -12.40 19.39
N GLY A 125 6.25 -12.47 18.85
CA GLY A 125 7.36 -13.07 19.59
C GLY A 125 7.93 -14.36 19.03
N GLU A 126 9.19 -14.28 18.61
CA GLU A 126 10.17 -15.36 18.76
C GLU A 126 11.32 -14.88 19.67
N GLU A 127 11.15 -15.04 20.98
CA GLU A 127 12.29 -15.33 21.86
C GLU A 127 12.50 -16.86 21.83
N SER A 128 13.65 -17.32 21.32
CA SER A 128 14.16 -18.68 21.52
C SER A 128 15.64 -18.67 21.85
#